data_AF-A0A357T683-F1
#
_entry.id   AF-A0A357T683-F1
#
_cell.length_a   1.000
_cell.length_b   1.000
_cell.length_c   1.000
_cell.angle_alpha   90.00
_cell.angle_beta   90.00
_cell.angle_gamma   90.00
#
_symmetry.space_group_name_H-M   'P 1'
#
loop_
_entity.id
_entity.type
_entity.pdbx_description
1 polymer ?
#
loop_
_entity_poly.entity_id
_entity_poly.type
_entity_poly.pdbx_seq_one_letter_code
_entity_poly.pdbx_strand_id
1 'polypeptide(L)'
;MKRGTVYFQRWVANNRLLLWWMIFLPLMLLILVISWEHLTIPVEIEEKNGNFFQELFQSFPLIILARVVVIAVGVVIIMICLFLPVFRVGKEGVQWTREKEEELAQVTGEITGAEVEELVEKESLRWSLVYKWLRLTDTKEVEPSILLRELLSTVWEAFPEHRISITIALKDKEYTLRHPLLTRMVSKGMTEEEVFGVKLGFSPDFSLFFYVYPGDPVGFSAIDENFILILCEVFWREALQRKFSPLQLVAYFDLVNNPLEG
;
A
#
# COMPACT_ATOMS: atom_id res chain seq x y z
N MET A 1 -37.91 1.89 -34.08
CA MET A 1 -38.29 1.56 -32.67
C MET A 1 -38.59 2.86 -31.93
N LYS A 2 -39.75 2.97 -31.28
CA LYS A 2 -40.29 4.24 -30.74
C LYS A 2 -39.42 4.74 -29.56
N ARG A 3 -38.95 6.00 -29.60
CA ARG A 3 -38.08 6.65 -28.58
C ARG A 3 -38.49 6.43 -27.12
N GLY A 4 -39.78 6.20 -26.85
CA GLY A 4 -40.29 5.89 -25.51
C GLY A 4 -39.79 4.56 -24.91
N THR A 5 -39.51 3.53 -25.73
CA THR A 5 -39.04 2.24 -25.20
C THR A 5 -37.60 2.30 -24.70
N VAL A 6 -36.78 3.17 -25.28
CA VAL A 6 -35.38 3.38 -24.87
C VAL A 6 -35.31 4.13 -23.53
N TYR A 7 -36.18 5.13 -23.34
CA TYR A 7 -36.29 5.84 -22.06
C TYR A 7 -36.80 4.94 -20.94
N PHE A 8 -37.79 4.09 -21.22
CA PHE A 8 -38.27 3.11 -20.25
C PHE A 8 -37.18 2.10 -19.87
N GLN A 9 -36.45 1.55 -20.84
CA GLN A 9 -35.34 0.62 -20.56
C GLN A 9 -34.22 1.25 -19.73
N ARG A 10 -33.88 2.52 -19.98
CA ARG A 10 -32.87 3.25 -19.20
C ARG A 10 -33.34 3.57 -17.79
N TRP A 11 -34.62 3.93 -17.64
CA TRP A 11 -35.23 4.15 -16.33
C TRP A 11 -35.32 2.85 -15.51
N VAL A 12 -35.72 1.75 -16.15
CA VAL A 12 -35.75 0.40 -15.56
C VAL A 12 -34.35 -0.02 -15.11
N ALA A 13 -33.30 0.28 -15.88
CA ALA A 13 -31.93 -0.03 -15.50
C ALA A 13 -31.45 0.73 -14.26
N ASN A 14 -31.79 2.01 -14.14
CA ASN A 14 -31.36 2.83 -12.99
C ASN A 14 -32.22 2.63 -11.74
N ASN A 15 -33.49 2.23 -11.88
CA ASN A 15 -34.44 2.12 -10.77
C ASN A 15 -34.87 0.66 -10.53
N ARG A 16 -33.99 -0.31 -10.80
CA ARG A 16 -34.28 -1.75 -10.68
C ARG A 16 -34.80 -2.13 -9.30
N LEU A 17 -34.20 -1.58 -8.25
CA LEU A 17 -34.58 -1.87 -6.87
C LEU A 17 -36.03 -1.42 -6.61
N LEU A 18 -36.39 -0.22 -7.06
CA LEU A 18 -37.73 0.38 -6.93
C LEU A 18 -38.80 -0.44 -7.67
N LEU A 19 -38.47 -0.88 -8.89
CA LEU A 19 -39.36 -1.71 -9.70
C LEU A 19 -39.58 -3.09 -9.08
N TRP A 20 -38.55 -3.63 -8.45
CA TRP A 20 -38.63 -4.87 -7.67
C TRP A 20 -39.45 -4.73 -6.40
N TRP A 21 -39.27 -3.64 -5.64
CA TRP A 21 -40.11 -3.35 -4.47
C TRP A 21 -41.59 -3.19 -4.84
N MET A 22 -41.89 -2.61 -6.01
CA MET A 22 -43.27 -2.51 -6.52
C MET A 22 -43.90 -3.85 -6.87
N ILE A 23 -43.13 -4.90 -7.18
CA ILE A 23 -43.65 -6.25 -7.41
C ILE A 23 -43.69 -7.04 -6.09
N PHE A 24 -42.67 -6.87 -5.25
CA PHE A 24 -42.51 -7.61 -4.00
C PHE A 24 -43.51 -7.19 -2.92
N LEU A 25 -43.73 -5.89 -2.71
CA LEU A 25 -44.70 -5.40 -1.73
C LEU A 25 -46.11 -5.95 -1.94
N PRO A 26 -46.72 -5.89 -3.15
CA PRO A 26 -48.04 -6.45 -3.36
C PRO A 26 -48.05 -7.97 -3.24
N LEU A 27 -46.97 -8.68 -3.63
CA LEU A 27 -46.87 -10.13 -3.45
C LEU A 27 -46.83 -10.51 -1.97
N MET A 28 -46.03 -9.81 -1.16
CA MET A 28 -45.98 -9.99 0.29
C MET A 28 -47.31 -9.64 0.94
N LEU A 29 -47.95 -8.56 0.51
CA LEU A 29 -49.26 -8.14 1.02
C LEU A 29 -50.33 -9.19 0.68
N LEU A 30 -50.30 -9.76 -0.53
CA LEU A 30 -51.17 -10.84 -0.94
C LEU A 30 -50.94 -12.13 -0.13
N ILE A 31 -49.68 -12.50 0.11
CA ILE A 31 -49.35 -13.63 0.99
C ILE A 31 -49.83 -13.37 2.41
N LEU A 32 -49.64 -12.15 2.92
CA LEU A 32 -50.03 -11.76 4.28
C LEU A 32 -51.56 -11.71 4.44
N VAL A 33 -52.30 -11.31 3.40
CA VAL A 33 -53.77 -11.33 3.35
C VAL A 33 -54.29 -12.78 3.27
N ILE A 34 -53.70 -13.62 2.41
CA ILE A 34 -54.10 -15.04 2.29
C ILE A 34 -53.80 -15.82 3.57
N SER A 35 -52.67 -15.53 4.21
CA SER A 35 -52.26 -16.16 5.47
C SER A 35 -52.86 -15.48 6.70
N TRP A 36 -53.62 -14.39 6.53
CA TRP A 36 -54.19 -13.60 7.63
C TRP A 36 -55.08 -14.45 8.54
N GLU A 37 -55.95 -15.27 7.95
CA GLU A 37 -56.84 -16.17 8.70
C GLU A 37 -56.08 -17.26 9.48
N HIS A 38 -54.88 -17.63 9.03
CA HIS A 38 -54.01 -18.60 9.72
C HIS A 38 -53.08 -17.93 10.76
N LEU A 39 -52.97 -16.59 10.72
CA LEU A 39 -52.20 -15.77 11.65
C LEU A 39 -53.05 -15.24 12.80
N THR A 40 -54.34 -14.97 12.58
CA THR A 40 -55.29 -14.58 13.63
C THR A 40 -55.95 -15.82 14.23
N ILE A 41 -55.55 -16.18 15.45
CA ILE A 41 -56.22 -17.21 16.24
C ILE A 41 -57.56 -16.63 16.72
N PRO A 42 -58.74 -17.21 16.42
CA PRO A 42 -59.85 -17.07 17.35
C PRO A 42 -59.46 -17.88 18.58
N VAL A 43 -59.14 -17.21 19.68
CA VAL A 43 -59.05 -17.85 20.99
C VAL A 43 -60.48 -18.16 21.40
N GLU A 44 -61.08 -19.14 20.74
CA GLU A 44 -62.32 -19.76 21.17
C GLU A 44 -61.96 -21.21 21.47
N ILE A 45 -61.72 -21.43 22.77
CA ILE A 45 -61.76 -22.75 23.37
C ILE A 45 -63.24 -23.14 23.31
N GLU A 46 -63.65 -24.03 22.42
CA GLU A 46 -64.81 -24.88 22.71
C GLU A 46 -64.91 -26.17 21.87
N GLU A 47 -65.15 -27.23 22.65
CA GLU A 47 -65.78 -28.53 22.39
C GLU A 47 -65.39 -29.37 21.15
N LYS A 48 -64.29 -30.09 21.33
CA LYS A 48 -64.18 -31.57 21.25
C LYS A 48 -65.26 -32.30 20.43
N ASN A 49 -65.03 -32.43 19.12
CA ASN A 49 -65.35 -33.63 18.34
C ASN A 49 -64.65 -33.56 16.97
N GLY A 50 -63.66 -34.43 16.72
CA GLY A 50 -63.09 -34.61 15.38
C GLY A 50 -61.71 -35.27 15.32
N ASN A 51 -61.66 -36.47 14.73
CA ASN A 51 -60.54 -37.28 14.23
C ASN A 51 -59.10 -36.99 14.69
N PHE A 52 -58.40 -38.05 15.11
CA PHE A 52 -56.97 -38.07 15.50
C PHE A 52 -56.02 -37.35 14.51
N PHE A 53 -56.33 -37.35 13.22
CA PHE A 53 -55.58 -36.60 12.21
C PHE A 53 -55.74 -35.08 12.33
N GLN A 54 -56.91 -34.57 12.73
CA GLN A 54 -57.10 -33.15 13.01
C GLN A 54 -56.33 -32.72 14.26
N GLU A 55 -56.32 -33.52 15.34
CA GLU A 55 -55.50 -33.23 16.53
C GLU A 55 -53.99 -33.23 16.23
N LEU A 56 -53.52 -34.13 15.36
CA LEU A 56 -52.11 -34.18 14.98
C LEU A 56 -51.69 -32.91 14.21
N PHE A 57 -52.51 -32.47 13.25
CA PHE A 57 -52.24 -31.29 12.42
C PHE A 57 -52.55 -29.95 13.12
N GLN A 58 -53.46 -29.90 14.10
CA GLN A 58 -53.75 -28.72 14.93
C GLN A 58 -52.95 -28.67 16.24
N SER A 59 -51.98 -29.56 16.43
CA SER A 59 -51.13 -29.52 17.63
C SER A 59 -50.30 -28.23 17.64
N PHE A 60 -50.32 -27.54 18.79
CA PHE A 60 -49.58 -26.29 19.05
C PHE A 60 -48.12 -26.28 18.54
N PRO A 61 -47.33 -27.38 18.62
CA PRO A 61 -45.97 -27.43 18.09
C PRO A 61 -45.91 -27.40 16.56
N LEU A 62 -46.89 -28.00 15.87
CA LEU A 62 -46.91 -28.12 14.41
C LEU A 62 -47.28 -26.78 13.75
N ILE A 63 -48.17 -26.02 14.40
CA ILE A 63 -48.51 -24.64 14.02
C ILE A 63 -47.29 -23.72 14.21
N ILE A 64 -46.54 -23.87 15.31
CA ILE A 64 -45.31 -23.11 15.54
C ILE A 64 -44.23 -23.48 14.53
N LEU A 65 -44.05 -24.78 14.24
CA LEU A 65 -43.12 -25.25 13.22
C LEU A 65 -43.46 -24.68 11.85
N ALA A 66 -44.74 -24.69 11.47
CA ALA A 66 -45.20 -24.09 10.22
C ALA A 66 -44.93 -22.58 10.17
N ARG A 67 -45.13 -21.85 11.28
CA ARG A 67 -44.78 -20.41 11.38
C ARG A 67 -43.28 -20.18 11.19
N VAL A 68 -42.43 -20.98 11.84
CA VAL A 68 -40.97 -20.89 11.71
C VAL A 68 -40.55 -21.19 10.27
N VAL A 69 -41.16 -22.18 9.62
CA VAL A 69 -40.89 -22.53 8.22
C VAL A 69 -41.31 -21.39 7.29
N VAL A 70 -42.48 -20.78 7.48
CA VAL A 70 -42.93 -19.65 6.65
C VAL A 70 -42.01 -18.43 6.83
N ILE A 71 -41.60 -18.13 8.06
CA ILE A 71 -40.64 -17.04 8.34
C ILE A 71 -39.28 -17.36 7.72
N ALA A 72 -38.79 -18.59 7.87
CA ALA A 72 -37.51 -19.02 7.30
C ALA A 72 -37.53 -18.97 5.77
N VAL A 73 -38.61 -19.42 5.12
CA VAL A 73 -38.81 -19.29 3.67
C VAL A 73 -38.87 -17.82 3.28
N GLY A 74 -39.54 -16.97 4.04
CA GLY A 74 -39.55 -15.52 3.84
C GLY A 74 -38.16 -14.90 3.92
N VAL A 75 -37.36 -15.28 4.92
CA VAL A 75 -35.96 -14.81 5.09
C VAL A 75 -35.07 -15.32 3.96
N VAL A 76 -35.21 -16.58 3.54
CA VAL A 76 -34.47 -17.16 2.41
C VAL A 76 -34.85 -16.46 1.11
N ILE A 77 -36.13 -16.16 0.89
CA ILE A 77 -36.58 -15.36 -0.26
C ILE A 77 -36.01 -13.94 -0.18
N ILE A 78 -36.02 -13.29 0.99
CA ILE A 78 -35.42 -11.97 1.19
C ILE A 78 -33.91 -12.00 0.90
N MET A 79 -33.18 -13.01 1.37
CA MET A 79 -31.76 -13.18 1.06
C MET A 79 -31.54 -13.38 -0.44
N ILE A 80 -32.27 -14.31 -1.08
CA ILE A 80 -32.19 -14.55 -2.52
C ILE A 80 -32.51 -13.25 -3.29
N CYS A 81 -33.51 -12.48 -2.86
CA CYS A 81 -33.92 -11.21 -3.46
C CYS A 81 -32.94 -10.06 -3.20
N LEU A 82 -32.20 -10.05 -2.09
CA LEU A 82 -31.12 -9.08 -1.82
C LEU A 82 -29.86 -9.40 -2.61
N PHE A 83 -29.54 -10.69 -2.80
CA PHE A 83 -28.33 -11.12 -3.49
C PHE A 83 -28.47 -11.15 -5.03
N LEU A 84 -29.66 -11.41 -5.59
CA LEU A 84 -29.89 -11.43 -7.04
C LEU A 84 -29.65 -10.10 -7.79
N PRO A 85 -29.98 -8.90 -7.26
CA PRO A 85 -29.63 -7.65 -7.94
C PRO A 85 -28.13 -7.35 -7.87
N VAL A 86 -27.41 -7.91 -6.89
CA VAL A 86 -25.95 -7.77 -6.72
C VAL A 86 -25.18 -8.75 -7.62
N PHE A 87 -25.78 -9.89 -7.97
CA PHE A 87 -25.14 -10.94 -8.78
C PHE A 87 -25.84 -11.17 -10.11
N ARG A 88 -25.17 -10.82 -11.22
CA ARG A 88 -25.59 -11.31 -12.55
C ARG A 88 -25.20 -12.78 -12.66
N VAL A 89 -26.17 -13.69 -12.56
CA VAL A 89 -25.96 -15.11 -12.88
C VAL A 89 -26.12 -15.28 -14.39
N GLY A 90 -24.99 -15.32 -15.09
CA GLY A 90 -24.90 -15.70 -16.49
C GLY A 90 -24.74 -17.22 -16.65
N LYS A 91 -24.76 -17.71 -17.89
CA LYS A 91 -24.57 -19.16 -18.20
C LYS A 91 -23.19 -19.71 -17.80
N GLU A 92 -22.26 -18.86 -17.37
CA GLU A 92 -20.88 -19.22 -17.01
C GLU A 92 -20.54 -18.97 -15.54
N GLY A 93 -21.52 -18.59 -14.70
CA GLY A 93 -21.33 -18.39 -13.26
C GLY A 93 -21.66 -16.98 -12.76
N VAL A 94 -21.44 -16.79 -11.46
CA VAL A 94 -21.71 -15.55 -10.71
C VAL A 94 -20.60 -14.53 -11.00
N GLN A 95 -20.88 -13.54 -11.85
CA GLN A 95 -19.94 -12.45 -12.13
C GLN A 95 -20.32 -11.20 -11.35
N TRP A 96 -19.30 -10.54 -10.78
CA TRP A 96 -19.41 -9.28 -10.06
C TRP A 96 -19.96 -8.18 -10.98
N THR A 97 -20.66 -7.19 -10.43
CA THR A 97 -21.18 -6.08 -11.24
C THR A 97 -20.03 -5.25 -11.80
N ARG A 98 -20.10 -4.92 -13.09
CA ARG A 98 -19.11 -4.13 -13.83
C ARG A 98 -18.78 -2.79 -13.15
N GLU A 99 -19.71 -2.22 -12.40
CA GLU A 99 -19.53 -0.98 -11.62
C GLU A 99 -18.62 -1.20 -10.38
N LYS A 100 -18.66 -2.40 -9.78
CA LYS A 100 -17.74 -2.81 -8.71
C LYS A 100 -16.38 -3.25 -9.25
N GLU A 101 -16.33 -3.84 -10.44
CA GLU A 101 -15.07 -4.06 -11.16
C GLU A 101 -14.42 -2.74 -11.59
N GLU A 102 -15.19 -1.76 -12.06
CA GLU A 102 -14.69 -0.43 -12.42
C GLU A 102 -14.26 0.35 -11.16
N GLU A 103 -14.99 0.28 -10.04
CA GLU A 103 -14.52 0.84 -8.74
C GLU A 103 -13.28 0.12 -8.20
N LEU A 104 -13.23 -1.22 -8.25
CA LEU A 104 -12.05 -1.98 -7.79
C LEU A 104 -10.84 -1.73 -8.69
N ALA A 105 -11.03 -1.63 -10.01
CA ALA A 105 -9.98 -1.30 -10.97
C ALA A 105 -9.57 0.18 -10.89
N GLN A 106 -10.46 1.07 -10.45
CA GLN A 106 -10.13 2.47 -10.20
C GLN A 106 -9.35 2.62 -8.88
N VAL A 107 -9.73 1.88 -7.83
CA VAL A 107 -9.04 1.90 -6.52
C VAL A 107 -7.74 1.08 -6.52
N THR A 108 -7.62 0.01 -7.31
CA THR A 108 -6.33 -0.68 -7.53
C THR A 108 -5.52 -0.11 -8.69
N GLY A 109 -6.14 0.66 -9.60
CA GLY A 109 -5.49 1.40 -10.69
C GLY A 109 -5.11 2.84 -10.34
N GLU A 110 -5.35 3.27 -9.10
CA GLU A 110 -4.88 4.55 -8.55
C GLU A 110 -3.38 4.54 -8.22
N ILE A 111 -2.70 3.37 -8.27
CA ILE A 111 -1.26 3.34 -8.57
C ILE A 111 -1.17 3.48 -10.09
N THR A 112 -1.11 4.72 -10.56
CA THR A 112 -1.13 5.00 -11.99
C THR A 112 0.05 4.28 -12.66
N GLY A 113 -0.13 3.74 -13.87
CA GLY A 113 0.98 3.13 -14.61
C GLY A 113 2.19 4.08 -14.74
N ALA A 114 1.96 5.39 -14.67
CA ALA A 114 3.00 6.42 -14.61
C ALA A 114 3.80 6.41 -13.30
N GLU A 115 3.16 6.22 -12.13
CA GLU A 115 3.88 6.05 -10.86
C GLU A 115 4.70 4.76 -10.85
N VAL A 116 4.17 3.68 -11.44
CA VAL A 116 4.94 2.42 -11.58
C VAL A 116 6.14 2.62 -12.51
N GLU A 117 5.94 3.29 -13.64
CA GLU A 117 7.01 3.59 -14.59
C GLU A 117 8.09 4.47 -13.95
N GLU A 118 7.70 5.50 -13.20
CA GLU A 118 8.62 6.37 -12.45
C GLU A 118 9.39 5.58 -11.37
N LEU A 119 8.73 4.68 -10.64
CA LEU A 119 9.39 3.81 -9.67
C LEU A 119 10.37 2.84 -10.34
N VAL A 120 9.99 2.25 -11.48
CA VAL A 120 10.85 1.36 -12.25
C VAL A 120 12.05 2.12 -12.82
N GLU A 121 11.87 3.35 -13.29
CA GLU A 121 12.96 4.20 -13.78
C GLU A 121 13.94 4.55 -12.65
N LYS A 122 13.42 4.98 -11.48
CA LYS A 122 14.23 5.25 -10.29
C LYS A 122 15.02 4.02 -9.84
N GLU A 123 14.38 2.86 -9.80
CA GLU A 123 15.02 1.61 -9.37
C GLU A 123 16.03 1.11 -10.42
N SER A 124 15.71 1.23 -11.70
CA SER A 124 16.64 0.91 -12.80
C SER A 124 17.90 1.79 -12.73
N LEU A 125 17.73 3.09 -12.48
CA LEU A 125 18.85 4.02 -12.26
C LEU A 125 19.70 3.54 -11.08
N ARG A 126 19.10 3.26 -9.91
CA ARG A 126 19.82 2.78 -8.72
C ARG A 126 20.64 1.53 -9.01
N TRP A 127 20.04 0.51 -9.61
CA TRP A 127 20.77 -0.71 -9.97
C TRP A 127 21.87 -0.46 -11.00
N SER A 128 21.65 0.44 -11.97
CA SER A 128 22.68 0.81 -12.93
C SER A 128 23.89 1.49 -12.25
N LEU A 129 23.66 2.31 -11.23
CA LEU A 129 24.70 2.95 -10.43
C LEU A 129 25.45 1.93 -9.58
N VAL A 130 24.75 1.02 -8.89
CA VAL A 130 25.40 -0.08 -8.15
C VAL A 130 26.26 -0.92 -9.09
N TYR A 131 25.74 -1.23 -10.29
CA TYR A 131 26.47 -2.00 -11.28
C TYR A 131 27.72 -1.27 -11.80
N LYS A 132 27.64 0.05 -12.00
CA LYS A 132 28.80 0.90 -12.34
C LYS A 132 29.88 0.80 -11.26
N TRP A 133 29.51 0.86 -9.99
CA TRP A 133 30.43 0.72 -8.85
C TRP A 133 31.09 -0.66 -8.79
N LEU A 134 30.32 -1.73 -9.00
CA LEU A 134 30.86 -3.09 -9.06
C LEU A 134 31.80 -3.32 -10.25
N ARG A 135 31.66 -2.56 -11.35
CA ARG A 135 32.64 -2.60 -12.45
C ARG A 135 33.86 -1.74 -12.20
N LEU A 136 33.71 -0.64 -11.47
CA LEU A 136 34.81 0.22 -11.05
C LEU A 136 35.83 -0.54 -10.20
N THR A 137 35.38 -1.55 -9.45
CA THR A 137 36.30 -2.41 -8.70
C THR A 137 37.22 -3.25 -9.59
N ASP A 138 36.82 -3.53 -10.83
CA ASP A 138 37.63 -4.30 -11.79
C ASP A 138 38.74 -3.44 -12.44
N THR A 139 38.62 -2.11 -12.42
CA THR A 139 39.59 -1.20 -13.03
C THR A 139 40.83 -0.97 -12.16
N LYS A 140 42.03 -1.27 -12.68
CA LYS A 140 43.28 -1.25 -11.89
C LYS A 140 43.73 0.14 -11.40
N GLU A 141 43.35 1.21 -12.08
CA GLU A 141 43.81 2.57 -11.77
C GLU A 141 42.62 3.44 -11.36
N VAL A 142 42.46 3.61 -10.05
CA VAL A 142 41.50 4.56 -9.48
C VAL A 142 42.25 5.40 -8.47
N GLU A 143 42.25 6.72 -8.65
CA GLU A 143 42.85 7.63 -7.68
C GLU A 143 42.02 7.65 -6.38
N PRO A 144 42.64 7.54 -5.19
CA PRO A 144 41.91 7.45 -3.92
C PRO A 144 40.99 8.64 -3.65
N SER A 145 41.45 9.85 -3.98
CA SER A 145 40.73 11.11 -3.79
C SER A 145 39.49 11.22 -4.67
N ILE A 146 39.50 10.58 -5.85
CA ILE A 146 38.36 10.54 -6.77
C ILE A 146 37.28 9.62 -6.25
N LEU A 147 37.64 8.53 -5.57
CA LEU A 147 36.68 7.51 -5.13
C LEU A 147 35.61 8.09 -4.19
N LEU A 148 36.00 8.91 -3.20
CA LEU A 148 35.04 9.55 -2.30
C LEU A 148 34.18 10.61 -3.01
N ARG A 149 34.78 11.34 -3.97
CA ARG A 149 34.04 12.29 -4.81
C ARG A 149 33.01 11.58 -5.68
N GLU A 150 33.35 10.42 -6.22
CA GLU A 150 32.44 9.61 -7.03
C GLU A 150 31.29 9.09 -6.18
N LEU A 151 31.53 8.71 -4.92
CA LEU A 151 30.48 8.28 -3.99
C LEU A 151 29.47 9.40 -3.77
N LEU A 152 29.95 10.60 -3.46
CA LEU A 152 29.11 11.79 -3.32
C LEU A 152 28.30 12.07 -4.59
N SER A 153 28.96 12.02 -5.74
CA SER A 153 28.32 12.29 -7.03
C SER A 153 27.22 11.26 -7.33
N THR A 154 27.47 9.98 -7.05
CA THR A 154 26.50 8.89 -7.25
C THR A 154 25.27 9.06 -6.36
N VAL A 155 25.48 9.44 -5.09
CA VAL A 155 24.38 9.67 -4.16
C VAL A 155 23.56 10.89 -4.59
N TRP A 156 24.19 11.98 -5.04
CA TRP A 156 23.44 13.14 -5.57
C TRP A 156 22.77 12.89 -6.92
N GLU A 157 23.25 11.95 -7.72
CA GLU A 157 22.57 11.53 -8.95
C GLU A 157 21.26 10.80 -8.63
N ALA A 158 21.27 9.94 -7.61
CA ALA A 158 20.06 9.25 -7.15
C ALA A 158 19.14 10.13 -6.28
N PHE A 159 19.72 11.10 -5.55
CA PHE A 159 19.02 11.96 -4.60
C PHE A 159 19.46 13.43 -4.76
N PRO A 160 18.98 14.12 -5.81
CA PRO A 160 19.46 15.46 -6.17
C PRO A 160 19.15 16.53 -5.11
N GLU A 161 18.03 16.43 -4.41
CA GLU A 161 17.63 17.45 -3.42
C GLU A 161 18.26 17.22 -2.04
N HIS A 162 18.99 16.11 -1.85
CA HIS A 162 19.51 15.72 -0.55
C HIS A 162 20.85 16.38 -0.24
N ARG A 163 21.03 16.71 1.05
CA ARG A 163 22.28 17.26 1.56
C ARG A 163 23.11 16.16 2.21
N ILE A 164 24.42 16.25 2.12
CA ILE A 164 25.33 15.23 2.65
C ILE A 164 26.30 15.88 3.64
N SER A 165 26.51 15.27 4.80
CA SER A 165 27.61 15.62 5.69
C SER A 165 28.55 14.43 5.79
N ILE A 166 29.85 14.66 5.57
CA ILE A 166 30.88 13.67 5.86
C ILE A 166 31.71 14.18 7.02
N THR A 167 31.83 13.36 8.06
CA THR A 167 32.69 13.63 9.20
C THR A 167 33.72 12.51 9.30
N ILE A 168 34.97 12.84 9.55
CA ILE A 168 36.00 11.87 9.90
C ILE A 168 36.34 11.99 11.39
N ALA A 169 36.42 10.87 12.08
CA ALA A 169 37.06 10.79 13.38
C ALA A 169 38.49 10.30 13.16
N LEU A 170 39.46 11.13 13.55
CA LEU A 170 40.88 10.82 13.53
C LEU A 170 41.43 10.90 14.96
N LYS A 171 41.73 9.76 15.56
CA LYS A 171 42.06 9.62 16.99
C LYS A 171 40.92 10.20 17.85
N ASP A 172 41.18 11.27 18.59
CA ASP A 172 40.23 11.93 19.49
C ASP A 172 39.61 13.22 18.89
N LYS A 173 39.78 13.46 17.59
CA LYS A 173 39.27 14.67 16.93
C LYS A 173 38.33 14.34 15.79
N GLU A 174 37.22 15.08 15.70
CA GLU A 174 36.28 15.01 14.59
C GLU A 174 36.45 16.20 13.65
N TYR A 175 36.53 15.91 12.34
CA TYR A 175 36.61 16.92 11.30
C TYR A 175 35.48 16.71 10.31
N THR A 176 34.75 17.76 9.98
CA THR A 176 33.81 17.73 8.84
C THR A 176 34.57 18.03 7.56
N LEU A 177 34.33 17.21 6.54
CA LEU A 177 34.81 17.45 5.19
C LEU A 177 33.95 18.52 4.53
N ARG A 178 34.58 19.49 3.88
CA ARG A 178 33.92 20.48 3.02
C ARG A 178 34.64 20.59 1.70
N HIS A 179 33.93 21.08 0.69
CA HIS A 179 34.56 21.47 -0.57
C HIS A 179 33.84 22.70 -1.14
N PRO A 180 34.56 23.76 -1.55
CA PRO A 180 33.95 25.03 -1.97
C PRO A 180 32.97 24.89 -3.14
N LEU A 181 33.21 23.93 -4.04
CA LEU A 181 32.35 23.67 -5.21
C LEU A 181 31.19 22.72 -4.92
N LEU A 182 31.16 22.06 -3.75
CA LEU A 182 30.12 21.09 -3.40
C LEU A 182 29.16 21.71 -2.39
N THR A 183 28.28 22.59 -2.88
CA THR A 183 27.37 23.40 -2.05
C THR A 183 26.35 22.58 -1.27
N ARG A 184 26.08 21.34 -1.70
CA ARG A 184 25.20 20.38 -1.00
C ARG A 184 25.91 19.65 0.15
N MET A 185 27.22 19.84 0.33
CA MET A 185 27.92 19.38 1.52
C MET A 185 27.68 20.33 2.68
N VAL A 186 27.11 19.81 3.77
CA VAL A 186 26.80 20.57 4.98
C VAL A 186 27.57 20.04 6.17
N SER A 187 27.64 20.81 7.25
CA SER A 187 28.16 20.33 8.52
C SER A 187 27.10 19.58 9.30
N LYS A 188 27.54 18.53 10.00
CA LYS A 188 26.74 17.79 10.98
C LYS A 188 26.16 18.77 12.02
N GLY A 189 24.86 18.66 12.28
CA GLY A 189 24.15 19.45 13.29
C GLY A 189 23.58 20.79 12.81
N MET A 190 23.71 21.13 11.52
CA MET A 190 23.06 22.34 10.98
C MET A 190 21.55 22.19 10.72
N THR A 191 20.99 20.99 10.88
CA THR A 191 19.60 20.66 10.57
C THR A 191 19.00 19.75 11.64
N GLU A 192 17.76 20.04 12.06
CA GLU A 192 16.96 19.24 13.02
C GLU A 192 16.21 18.06 12.35
N GLU A 193 16.52 17.78 11.08
CA GLU A 193 15.84 16.78 10.26
C GLU A 193 16.27 15.35 10.62
N GLU A 194 15.41 14.36 10.37
CA GLU A 194 15.79 12.94 10.47
C GLU A 194 16.98 12.66 9.55
N VAL A 195 18.01 11.99 10.07
CA VAL A 195 19.27 11.78 9.35
C VAL A 195 19.51 10.29 9.17
N PHE A 196 19.80 9.86 7.95
CA PHE A 196 20.34 8.54 7.70
C PHE A 196 21.88 8.59 7.78
N GLY A 197 22.48 7.73 8.61
CA GLY A 197 23.92 7.77 8.89
C GLY A 197 24.59 6.40 8.79
N VAL A 198 25.72 6.36 8.07
CA VAL A 198 26.56 5.17 7.92
C VAL A 198 27.94 5.44 8.52
N LYS A 199 28.42 4.54 9.39
CA LYS A 199 29.78 4.57 9.93
C LYS A 199 30.66 3.54 9.22
N LEU A 200 31.73 4.01 8.57
CA LEU A 200 32.74 3.20 7.90
C LEU A 200 34.03 3.20 8.73
N GLY A 201 34.33 2.07 9.37
CA GLY A 201 35.55 1.91 10.17
C GLY A 201 36.72 1.42 9.32
N PHE A 202 37.79 2.20 9.20
CA PHE A 202 39.00 1.78 8.48
C PHE A 202 40.08 1.26 9.44
N SER A 203 40.19 1.87 10.61
CA SER A 203 41.10 1.46 11.68
C SER A 203 40.56 1.93 13.04
N PRO A 204 41.14 1.49 14.17
CA PRO A 204 40.74 1.97 15.49
C PRO A 204 40.82 3.50 15.62
N ASP A 205 41.78 4.11 14.92
CA ASP A 205 42.05 5.55 14.97
C ASP A 205 41.39 6.33 13.83
N PHE A 206 40.70 5.66 12.90
CA PHE A 206 40.05 6.31 11.76
C PHE A 206 38.69 5.71 11.45
N SER A 207 37.65 6.55 11.54
CA SER A 207 36.30 6.24 11.06
C SER A 207 35.78 7.37 10.19
N LEU A 208 35.09 7.03 9.10
CA LEU A 208 34.35 7.97 8.27
C LEU A 208 32.86 7.80 8.56
N PHE A 209 32.19 8.90 8.85
CA PHE A 209 30.75 8.97 9.04
C PHE A 209 30.13 9.69 7.86
N PHE A 210 29.22 9.00 7.19
CA PHE A 210 28.49 9.50 6.03
C PHE A 210 27.03 9.71 6.42
N TYR A 211 26.58 10.96 6.40
CA TYR A 211 25.23 11.36 6.77
C TYR A 211 24.51 11.94 5.57
N VAL A 212 23.28 11.48 5.32
CA VAL A 212 22.40 12.03 4.29
C VAL A 212 21.17 12.61 4.96
N TYR A 213 20.87 13.85 4.60
CA TYR A 213 19.71 14.60 5.06
C TYR A 213 18.64 14.58 3.97
N PRO A 214 17.41 14.14 4.28
CA PRO A 214 16.33 14.11 3.33
C PRO A 214 15.97 15.55 2.93
N GLY A 215 15.77 15.77 1.63
CA GLY A 215 15.23 17.04 1.14
C GLY A 215 13.72 17.18 1.36
N ASP A 216 13.06 16.06 1.65
CA ASP A 216 11.61 15.93 1.71
C ASP A 216 11.14 15.45 3.10
N PRO A 217 9.92 15.86 3.54
CA PRO A 217 9.39 15.50 4.86
C PRO A 217 9.02 14.02 5.00
N VAL A 218 9.05 13.25 3.91
CA VAL A 218 8.74 11.80 3.89
C VAL A 218 9.90 10.98 4.46
N GLY A 219 11.12 11.52 4.47
CA GLY A 219 12.32 10.80 4.93
C GLY A 219 12.79 9.72 3.95
N PHE A 220 13.64 8.82 4.42
CA PHE A 220 14.15 7.71 3.61
C PHE A 220 13.24 6.48 3.72
N SER A 221 12.96 5.83 2.58
CA SER A 221 12.40 4.49 2.59
C SER A 221 13.49 3.45 2.88
N ALA A 222 13.09 2.26 3.31
CA ALA A 222 14.02 1.14 3.52
C ALA A 222 14.80 0.77 2.23
N ILE A 223 14.25 1.03 1.04
CA ILE A 223 14.96 0.79 -0.23
C ILE A 223 16.07 1.82 -0.40
N ASP A 224 15.81 3.08 -0.07
CA ASP A 224 16.78 4.18 -0.18
C ASP A 224 17.96 3.96 0.78
N GLU A 225 17.66 3.60 2.02
CA GLU A 225 18.67 3.26 3.03
C GLU A 225 19.56 2.11 2.55
N ASN A 226 18.95 1.03 2.04
CA ASN A 226 19.69 -0.13 1.52
C ASN A 226 20.57 0.24 0.33
N PHE A 227 20.09 1.07 -0.60
CA PHE A 227 20.89 1.54 -1.72
C PHE A 227 22.13 2.33 -1.26
N ILE A 228 21.96 3.27 -0.32
CA ILE A 228 23.07 4.04 0.25
C ILE A 228 24.05 3.11 1.00
N LEU A 229 23.54 2.14 1.76
CA LEU A 229 24.37 1.14 2.45
C LEU A 229 25.20 0.32 1.48
N ILE A 230 24.60 -0.15 0.38
CA ILE A 230 25.32 -0.93 -0.65
C ILE A 230 26.45 -0.09 -1.25
N LEU A 231 26.19 1.16 -1.62
CA LEU A 231 27.23 2.04 -2.17
C LEU A 231 28.37 2.29 -1.18
N CYS A 232 28.03 2.61 0.07
CA CYS A 232 29.01 2.80 1.15
C CYS A 232 29.84 1.53 1.42
N GLU A 233 29.22 0.36 1.40
CA GLU A 233 29.88 -0.93 1.60
C GLU A 233 30.82 -1.26 0.43
N VAL A 234 30.39 -1.05 -0.82
CA VAL A 234 31.24 -1.26 -2.00
C VAL A 234 32.44 -0.29 -1.98
N PHE A 235 32.20 0.99 -1.69
CA PHE A 235 33.25 1.99 -1.50
C PHE A 235 34.26 1.55 -0.42
N TRP A 236 33.77 1.16 0.75
CA TRP A 236 34.60 0.80 1.88
C TRP A 236 35.44 -0.45 1.60
N ARG A 237 34.81 -1.51 1.06
CA ARG A 237 35.52 -2.72 0.64
C ARG A 237 36.62 -2.39 -0.34
N GLU A 238 36.34 -1.52 -1.31
CA GLU A 238 37.33 -1.23 -2.33
C GLU A 238 38.52 -0.42 -1.80
N ALA A 239 38.24 0.58 -0.96
CA ALA A 239 39.29 1.33 -0.28
C ALA A 239 40.17 0.43 0.60
N LEU A 240 39.59 -0.58 1.27
CA LEU A 240 40.34 -1.56 2.05
C LEU A 240 41.16 -2.53 1.19
N GLN A 241 40.58 -3.07 0.11
CA GLN A 241 41.26 -4.01 -0.79
C GLN A 241 42.49 -3.37 -1.44
N ARG A 242 42.36 -2.11 -1.86
CA ARG A 242 43.47 -1.33 -2.46
C ARG A 242 44.41 -0.73 -1.43
N LYS A 243 44.12 -0.88 -0.13
CA LYS A 243 44.91 -0.36 0.99
C LYS A 243 45.14 1.16 0.88
N PHE A 244 44.12 1.89 0.46
CA PHE A 244 44.21 3.34 0.37
C PHE A 244 44.38 3.94 1.77
N SER A 245 45.27 4.92 1.89
CA SER A 245 45.41 5.65 3.14
C SER A 245 44.16 6.50 3.36
N PRO A 246 43.58 6.50 4.58
CA PRO A 246 42.42 7.32 4.87
C PRO A 246 42.61 8.81 4.56
N LEU A 247 43.83 9.33 4.75
CA LEU A 247 44.18 10.71 4.40
C LEU A 247 44.18 10.97 2.89
N GLN A 248 44.47 9.95 2.07
CA GLN A 248 44.42 10.07 0.60
C GLN A 248 42.97 10.12 0.10
N LEU A 249 42.05 9.39 0.74
CA LEU A 249 40.63 9.41 0.39
C LEU A 249 40.01 10.79 0.57
N VAL A 250 40.44 11.52 1.61
CA VAL A 250 39.91 12.84 1.94
C VAL A 250 40.74 14.01 1.41
N ALA A 251 41.85 13.74 0.72
CA ALA A 251 42.79 14.77 0.27
C ALA A 251 42.17 15.82 -0.67
N TYR A 252 41.05 15.48 -1.32
CA TYR A 252 40.29 16.41 -2.15
C TYR A 252 39.49 17.44 -1.34
N PHE A 253 39.26 17.21 -0.05
CA PHE A 253 38.35 17.99 0.78
C PHE A 253 39.10 18.83 1.82
N ASP A 254 38.53 19.98 2.13
CA ASP A 254 38.95 20.81 3.25
C ASP A 254 38.48 20.17 4.57
N LEU A 255 39.40 20.07 5.52
CA LEU A 255 39.14 19.57 6.86
C LEU A 255 38.75 20.72 7.78
N VAL A 256 37.45 20.84 8.08
CA VAL A 256 36.95 21.80 9.05
C VAL A 256 36.87 21.11 10.40
N ASN A 257 37.67 21.57 11.36
CA ASN A 257 37.64 21.05 12.71
C ASN A 257 36.29 21.42 13.33
N ASN A 258 35.49 20.43 13.72
CA ASN A 258 34.35 20.69 14.57
C ASN A 258 34.91 20.69 16.00
N PRO A 259 35.04 21.85 16.67
CA PRO A 259 35.14 21.78 18.11
C PRO A 259 33.89 21.03 18.57
N LEU A 260 34.08 19.88 19.20
CA LEU A 260 33.02 19.26 19.98
C LEU A 260 32.48 20.40 20.87
N GLU A 261 31.27 20.87 20.58
CA GLU A 261 30.51 21.62 21.57
C GLU A 261 30.43 20.67 22.78
N GLY A 262 31.08 21.11 23.86
CA GLY A 262 31.21 20.34 25.10
C GLY A 262 29.89 20.11 25.80
#